data_AF-A0A6B3FXC5-F1
#
_entry.id   AF-A0A6B3FXC5-F1
#
_cell.length_a   1.000
_cell.length_b   1.000
_cell.length_c   1.000
_cell.angle_alpha   90.00
_cell.angle_beta   90.00
_cell.angle_gamma   90.00
#
_symmetry.space_group_name_H-M   'P 1'
#
loop_
_entity.id
_entity.type
_entity.pdbx_description
1 polymer ?
#
loop_
_entity_poly.entity_id
_entity_poly.type
_entity_poly.pdbx_seq_one_letter_code
_entity_poly.pdbx_strand_id
1 'polypeptide(L)'
;DKVEQRVGLPVVVENDANAAAWGEYRFGAGQGHDDVICITLGTGLGGGIIIGNKLRRGRFGVAAEFGHIRVVPDGLLCGCGSQGCWEQYASG
;
A
#
# COMPACT_ATOMS: atom_id res chain seq x y z
N ASP A 1 13.83 10.19 -12.88
CA ASP A 1 14.94 11.04 -13.37
C ASP A 1 16.32 10.43 -13.16
N LYS A 2 16.89 10.41 -11.94
CA LYS A 2 18.26 9.90 -11.73
C LYS A 2 18.49 8.46 -12.22
N VAL A 3 17.53 7.57 -11.96
CA VAL A 3 17.61 6.16 -12.39
C VAL A 3 17.41 6.07 -13.90
N GLU A 4 16.36 6.69 -14.42
CA GLU A 4 16.03 6.77 -15.85
C GLU A 4 17.20 7.26 -16.71
N GLN A 5 17.91 8.32 -16.29
CA GLN A 5 19.10 8.82 -16.99
C GLN A 5 20.26 7.82 -17.03
N ARG A 6 20.41 6.99 -15.98
CA ARG A 6 21.48 5.98 -15.90
C ARG A 6 21.17 4.74 -16.74
N VAL A 7 19.89 4.41 -16.91
CA VAL A 7 19.48 3.20 -17.67
C VAL A 7 19.05 3.52 -19.10
N GLY A 8 18.77 4.79 -19.43
CA GLY A 8 18.30 5.20 -20.75
C GLY A 8 16.90 4.66 -21.11
N LEU A 9 16.10 4.30 -20.10
CA LEU A 9 14.78 3.68 -20.25
C LEU A 9 13.77 4.37 -19.32
N PRO A 10 12.47 4.43 -19.69
CA PRO A 10 11.42 4.96 -18.81
C PRO A 10 11.40 4.24 -17.47
N VAL A 11 11.30 5.00 -16.37
CA VAL A 11 11.24 4.45 -15.00
C VAL A 11 10.00 4.94 -14.28
N VAL A 12 9.27 4.01 -13.67
CA VAL A 12 8.17 4.29 -12.75
C VAL A 12 8.61 3.86 -11.35
N VAL A 13 8.45 4.75 -10.37
CA VAL A 13 8.65 4.45 -8.95
C VAL A 13 7.27 4.33 -8.31
N GLU A 14 7.09 3.29 -7.51
CA GLU A 14 5.84 3.03 -6.81
C GLU A 14 6.12 2.63 -5.36
N ASN A 15 5.15 2.89 -4.48
CA ASN A 15 5.13 2.29 -3.15
C ASN A 15 5.09 0.75 -3.26
N ASP A 16 5.76 0.05 -2.36
CA ASP A 16 5.90 -1.40 -2.39
C ASP A 16 4.57 -2.14 -2.27
N ALA A 17 3.69 -1.74 -1.35
CA ALA A 17 2.37 -2.31 -1.19
C ALA A 17 1.45 -2.01 -2.38
N ASN A 18 1.54 -0.82 -2.97
CA ASN A 18 0.88 -0.47 -4.23
C ASN A 18 1.36 -1.35 -5.40
N ALA A 19 2.68 -1.60 -5.49
CA ALA A 19 3.24 -2.45 -6.53
C ALA A 19 2.80 -3.91 -6.35
N ALA A 20 2.77 -4.42 -5.12
CA ALA A 20 2.23 -5.73 -4.80
C ALA A 20 0.75 -5.84 -5.16
N ALA A 21 -0.07 -4.85 -4.75
CA ALA A 21 -1.49 -4.79 -5.08
C ALA A 21 -1.74 -4.76 -6.60
N TRP A 22 -0.93 -4.01 -7.35
CA TRP A 22 -1.00 -3.97 -8.80
C TRP A 22 -0.61 -5.30 -9.44
N GLY A 23 0.38 -5.99 -8.88
CA GLY A 23 0.76 -7.34 -9.29
C GLY A 23 -0.40 -8.32 -9.13
N GLU A 24 -1.01 -8.36 -7.94
CA GLU A 24 -2.18 -9.21 -7.65
C GLU A 24 -3.38 -8.88 -8.53
N TYR A 25 -3.65 -7.59 -8.77
CA TYR A 25 -4.73 -7.15 -9.66
C TYR A 25 -4.51 -7.57 -11.11
N ARG A 26 -3.26 -7.50 -11.62
CA ARG A 26 -2.96 -7.79 -13.03
C ARG A 26 -2.76 -9.25 -13.33
N PHE A 27 -2.18 -10.00 -12.39
CA PHE A 27 -1.64 -11.34 -12.64
C PHE A 27 -1.96 -12.34 -11.54
N GLY A 28 -2.61 -11.93 -10.45
CA GLY A 28 -2.87 -12.76 -9.28
C GLY A 28 -4.34 -12.80 -8.90
N ALA A 29 -4.61 -12.82 -7.60
CA ALA A 29 -5.94 -13.06 -7.05
C ALA A 29 -6.97 -11.96 -7.38
N GLY A 30 -6.51 -10.76 -7.76
CA GLY A 30 -7.38 -9.64 -8.14
C GLY A 30 -7.79 -9.63 -9.61
N GLN A 31 -7.31 -10.56 -10.44
CA GLN A 31 -7.58 -10.55 -11.87
C GLN A 31 -9.09 -10.66 -12.17
N GLY A 32 -9.56 -9.87 -13.13
CA GLY A 32 -10.97 -9.86 -13.57
C GLY A 32 -11.92 -9.03 -12.70
N HIS A 33 -11.42 -8.38 -11.64
CA HIS A 33 -12.21 -7.51 -10.77
C HIS A 33 -11.83 -6.05 -11.00
N ASP A 34 -12.82 -5.17 -11.21
CA ASP A 34 -12.56 -3.75 -11.47
C ASP A 34 -12.13 -2.96 -10.22
N ASP A 35 -12.54 -3.46 -9.05
CA ASP A 35 -12.27 -2.90 -7.74
C ASP A 35 -11.60 -3.95 -6.85
N VAL A 36 -10.39 -3.65 -6.36
CA VAL A 36 -9.57 -4.57 -5.56
C VAL A 36 -8.94 -3.80 -4.40
N ILE A 37 -9.01 -4.38 -3.20
CA ILE A 37 -8.21 -3.96 -2.06
C ILE A 37 -7.24 -5.10 -1.76
N CYS A 38 -5.95 -4.79 -1.73
CA CYS A 38 -4.91 -5.71 -1.31
C CYS A 38 -4.36 -5.23 0.04
N ILE A 39 -4.26 -6.13 1.01
CA ILE A 39 -3.63 -5.90 2.31
C ILE A 39 -2.38 -6.77 2.38
N THR A 40 -1.24 -6.16 2.68
CA THR A 40 0.03 -6.86 2.85
C THR A 40 0.32 -6.97 4.34
N LEU A 41 0.56 -8.20 4.81
CA LEU A 41 0.90 -8.51 6.20
C LEU A 41 2.29 -9.14 6.24
N GLY A 42 3.18 -8.57 7.04
CA GLY A 42 4.55 -9.04 7.22
C GLY A 42 5.19 -8.33 8.40
N THR A 43 6.40 -7.79 8.23
CA THR A 43 7.04 -6.92 9.24
C THR A 43 6.18 -5.70 9.60
N GLY A 44 5.36 -5.23 8.66
CA GLY A 44 4.35 -4.19 8.88
C GLY A 44 3.01 -4.57 8.26
N LEU A 45 2.08 -3.63 8.26
CA LEU A 45 0.77 -3.75 7.59
C LEU A 45 0.63 -2.63 6.55
N GLY A 46 0.59 -3.01 5.27
CA GLY A 46 0.39 -2.09 4.16
C GLY A 46 -0.81 -2.46 3.31
N GLY A 47 -0.98 -1.75 2.20
CA GLY A 47 -1.90 -2.18 1.16
C GLY A 47 -1.99 -1.24 -0.03
N GLY A 48 -2.88 -1.61 -0.96
CA GLY A 48 -3.16 -0.83 -2.16
C GLY A 48 -4.63 -0.95 -2.56
N ILE A 49 -5.14 0.09 -3.20
CA ILE A 49 -6.54 0.17 -3.64
C ILE A 49 -6.59 0.39 -5.15
N ILE A 50 -7.27 -0.49 -5.87
CA ILE A 50 -7.65 -0.33 -7.27
C ILE A 50 -9.15 -0.06 -7.29
N ILE A 51 -9.59 1.04 -7.93
CA ILE A 51 -11.01 1.33 -8.13
C ILE A 51 -11.24 1.74 -9.57
N GLY A 52 -12.17 1.07 -10.26
CA GLY A 52 -12.46 1.28 -11.67
C GLY A 52 -11.22 1.11 -12.53
N ASN A 53 -10.50 0.00 -12.33
CA ASN A 53 -9.28 -0.36 -13.06
C ASN A 53 -8.11 0.62 -12.90
N LYS A 54 -8.13 1.45 -11.86
CA LYS A 54 -7.09 2.45 -11.58
C LYS A 54 -6.56 2.32 -10.16
N LEU A 55 -5.25 2.12 -10.04
CA LEU A 55 -4.54 2.20 -8.77
C LEU A 55 -4.67 3.60 -8.17
N ARG A 56 -5.08 3.66 -6.91
CA ARG A 56 -5.31 4.90 -6.16
C ARG A 56 -4.11 5.18 -5.26
N ARG A 57 -3.30 6.16 -5.67
CA ARG A 57 -2.13 6.64 -4.91
C ARG A 57 -2.46 7.75 -3.91
N GLY A 58 -3.60 8.43 -4.10
CA GLY A 58 -3.92 9.67 -3.39
C GLY A 58 -3.05 10.84 -3.85
N ARG A 59 -3.34 12.04 -3.34
CA ARG A 59 -2.66 13.29 -3.76
C ARG A 59 -1.16 13.29 -3.47
N PHE A 60 -0.76 12.65 -2.39
CA PHE A 60 0.62 12.66 -1.89
C PHE A 60 1.26 11.26 -1.87
N GLY A 61 0.65 10.27 -2.54
CA GLY A 61 1.18 8.90 -2.55
C GLY A 61 0.91 8.09 -1.28
N VAL A 62 0.03 8.57 -0.39
CA VAL A 62 -0.26 7.97 0.93
C VAL A 62 -1.68 7.38 1.03
N ALA A 63 -2.33 7.13 -0.10
CA ALA A 63 -3.58 6.36 -0.05
C ALA A 63 -3.28 4.91 0.35
N ALA A 64 -4.25 4.27 1.01
CA ALA A 64 -4.14 2.86 1.40
C ALA A 64 -3.07 2.55 2.47
N GLU A 65 -2.66 3.53 3.28
CA GLU A 65 -1.84 3.36 4.49
C GLU A 65 -2.64 2.69 5.62
N PHE A 66 -3.18 1.50 5.36
CA PHE A 66 -4.09 0.78 6.25
C PHE A 66 -3.46 0.46 7.60
N GLY A 67 -2.14 0.24 7.64
CA GLY A 67 -1.39 -0.01 8.87
C GLY A 67 -1.55 1.08 9.91
N HIS A 68 -1.78 2.32 9.48
CA HIS A 68 -1.88 3.47 10.36
C HIS A 68 -3.30 3.91 10.67
N ILE A 69 -4.32 3.17 10.19
CA ILE A 69 -5.70 3.37 10.62
C ILE A 69 -5.82 2.97 12.09
N ARG A 70 -6.43 3.85 12.90
CA ARG A 70 -6.69 3.55 14.31
C ARG A 70 -7.84 2.54 14.43
N VAL A 71 -7.53 1.34 14.93
CA VAL A 71 -8.50 0.26 15.17
C VAL A 71 -8.74 0.01 16.66
N VAL A 72 -7.80 0.42 17.54
CA VAL A 72 -7.96 0.37 19.00
C VAL A 72 -7.83 1.79 19.58
N PRO A 73 -8.92 2.43 20.02
CA PRO A 73 -8.84 3.71 20.73
C PRO A 73 -7.92 3.61 21.96
N ASP A 74 -7.10 4.64 22.19
CA ASP A 74 -6.13 4.72 23.29
C ASP A 74 -5.17 3.50 23.38
N GLY A 75 -4.89 2.91 22.21
CA GLY A 75 -4.06 1.72 22.06
C GLY A 75 -2.55 1.97 22.06
N LEU A 76 -1.79 0.94 21.67
CA LEU A 76 -0.33 0.97 21.56
C LEU A 76 0.18 2.13 20.70
N LEU A 77 1.30 2.73 21.13
CA LEU A 77 2.01 3.75 20.36
C LEU A 77 2.58 3.13 19.07
N CYS A 78 2.33 3.77 17.94
CA CYS A 78 2.86 3.38 16.64
C CYS A 78 4.07 4.23 16.28
N GLY A 79 5.00 3.67 15.49
CA GLY A 79 6.17 4.40 14.97
C GLY A 79 5.81 5.63 14.13
N CYS A 80 4.60 5.71 13.58
CA CYS A 80 4.11 6.91 12.88
C CYS A 80 3.78 8.09 13.82
N GLY A 81 3.81 7.88 15.15
CA GLY A 81 3.50 8.89 16.17
C GLY A 81 2.05 8.90 16.65
N SER A 82 1.16 8.12 16.03
CA SER A 82 -0.22 7.92 16.49
C SER A 82 -0.34 6.76 17.49
N GLN A 83 -1.55 6.54 18.03
CA GLN A 83 -1.86 5.42 18.92
C GLN A 83 -2.97 4.55 18.32
N GLY A 84 -2.88 3.24 18.54
CA GLY A 84 -3.93 2.30 18.18
C GLY A 84 -3.97 1.90 16.71
N CYS A 85 -2.89 2.16 15.97
CA CYS A 85 -2.75 1.80 14.56
C CYS A 85 -2.88 0.28 14.36
N TRP A 86 -3.56 -0.14 13.29
CA TRP A 86 -3.81 -1.55 12.98
C TRP A 86 -2.54 -2.39 12.92
N GLU A 87 -1.47 -1.85 12.35
CA GLU A 87 -0.17 -2.50 12.29
C GLU A 87 0.31 -3.02 13.65
N GLN A 88 0.12 -2.25 14.73
CA GLN A 88 0.58 -2.63 16.07
C GLN A 88 -0.08 -3.89 16.66
N TYR A 89 -1.14 -4.38 16.02
CA TYR A 89 -1.90 -5.54 16.48
C TYR A 89 -1.94 -6.69 15.46
N ALA A 90 -1.44 -6.46 14.24
CA ALA A 90 -1.63 -7.39 13.13
C ALA A 90 -0.35 -7.63 12.31
N SER A 91 0.72 -6.85 12.51
CA SER A 91 2.04 -7.18 11.95
C SER A 91 2.71 -8.30 12.75
N GLY A 92 3.68 -8.94 12.10
CA GLY A 92 4.54 -9.97 12.72
C GLY A 92 5.66 -9.41 13.59
#